data_AF-A0A062V3W9-F1
#
_entry.id   AF-A0A062V3W9-F1
#
_cell.length_a   1.000
_cell.length_b   1.000
_cell.length_c   1.000
_cell.angle_alpha   90.00
_cell.angle_beta   90.00
_cell.angle_gamma   90.00
#
_symmetry.space_group_name_H-M   'P 1'
#
loop_
_entity.id
_entity.type
_entity.pdbx_description
1 polymer ?
#
loop_
_entity_poly.entity_id
_entity_poly.type
_entity_poly.pdbx_seq_one_letter_code
_entity_poly.pdbx_strand_id
1 'polypeptide(L)'
;MTWVEVQALRKSERFQQAIDLGLQGLATDPDDFKLRTQIDWAFYGLIKKLVSTAASQPVPFQNVSQVQKELRRFAKQPKRQPDTALSNIVREVCKIAPHFPTFPGFIRWVGSDGLGTEDWQYVQSGENRFPPIALGVARALAKWVKAFPNAMSEDVGLALEWIDRIRPLAKGDDVLWLDWGKVFLLRRINRHAEAISILGSVIKAKRNEFWVWAEAARLYAEEEPELALACACRALECGSDPKFTVKVHRELAQLLAAQGDFSQASVELITAINIRQEQGWGIDKELQELINTSWYDPSAPGAEKPKDFYARHSQDALVLCFDSVEVRWATYLGVIVPHHQKDAQTVRKARPLPRFAFRSKDGVSASIVAPGGRIASFKIGDPVTIIVGKQVDSDREDVVQISARPEGSKWDCIDTGSGVVSRVASEEKRLKIFISRDIEVGVEGSTWVGPELPSLGQGVSFRMTQNRKTGRTDIFAIAPGPRPDVDVRVANGHLKRNSKGFAFVDDGFVSPDLVASIPEKIDEVTAVLIYTKRPNDDRYGWRAVALNVG
;
A
#
# COMPACT_ATOMS: atom_id res chain seq x y z
N MET A 1 -39.00 51.59 17.20
CA MET A 1 -39.04 50.17 16.77
C MET A 1 -38.11 49.40 17.68
N THR A 2 -38.51 48.26 18.24
CA THR A 2 -37.69 47.59 19.26
C THR A 2 -37.15 46.25 18.78
N TRP A 3 -35.93 45.89 19.19
CA TRP A 3 -35.33 44.57 18.93
C TRP A 3 -36.20 43.40 19.44
N VAL A 4 -37.12 43.65 20.38
CA VAL A 4 -38.07 42.67 20.94
C VAL A 4 -39.08 42.21 19.89
N GLU A 5 -39.58 43.12 19.05
CA GLU A 5 -40.55 42.81 17.99
C GLU A 5 -39.91 41.91 16.92
N VAL A 6 -38.68 42.24 16.50
CA VAL A 6 -37.90 41.43 15.57
C VAL A 6 -37.59 40.06 16.16
N GLN A 7 -37.23 40.00 17.45
CA GLN A 7 -37.01 38.74 18.15
C GLN A 7 -38.27 37.85 18.18
N ALA A 8 -39.45 38.43 18.44
CA ALA A 8 -40.71 37.70 18.45
C ALA A 8 -41.02 37.10 17.07
N LEU A 9 -40.90 37.89 16.00
CA LEU A 9 -41.09 37.41 14.62
C LEU A 9 -40.10 36.28 14.27
N ARG A 10 -38.84 36.41 14.66
CA ARG A 10 -37.81 35.36 14.47
C ARG A 10 -38.17 34.08 15.20
N LYS A 11 -38.59 34.16 16.47
CA LYS A 11 -39.00 33.00 17.27
C LYS A 11 -40.25 32.30 16.71
N SER A 12 -41.11 33.03 16.01
CA SER A 12 -42.25 32.49 15.26
C SER A 12 -41.92 32.05 13.83
N GLU A 13 -40.63 31.88 13.48
CA GLU A 13 -40.13 31.49 12.16
C GLU A 13 -40.55 32.40 10.99
N ARG A 14 -41.03 33.62 11.26
CA ARG A 14 -41.37 34.64 10.26
C ARG A 14 -40.11 35.43 9.86
N PHE A 15 -39.08 34.71 9.42
CA PHE A 15 -37.73 35.27 9.22
C PHE A 15 -37.69 36.44 8.23
N GLN A 16 -38.37 36.32 7.09
CA GLN A 16 -38.40 37.37 6.07
C GLN A 16 -38.91 38.70 6.65
N GLN A 17 -40.01 38.64 7.40
CA GLN A 17 -40.61 39.83 8.01
C GLN A 17 -39.75 40.38 9.14
N ALA A 18 -39.10 39.51 9.92
CA ALA A 18 -38.14 39.93 10.94
C ALA A 18 -36.96 40.69 10.32
N ILE A 19 -36.44 40.22 9.18
CA ILE A 19 -35.35 40.88 8.43
C ILE A 19 -35.83 42.22 7.87
N ASP A 20 -36.97 42.23 7.16
CA ASP A 20 -37.47 43.44 6.50
C ASP A 20 -37.78 44.55 7.53
N LEU A 21 -38.43 44.20 8.64
CA LEU A 21 -38.72 45.12 9.73
C LEU A 21 -37.42 45.58 10.42
N GLY A 22 -36.52 44.65 10.73
CA GLY A 22 -35.26 44.98 11.41
C GLY A 22 -34.35 45.90 10.59
N LEU A 23 -34.25 45.68 9.28
CA LEU A 23 -33.45 46.54 8.39
C LEU A 23 -34.00 47.97 8.30
N GLN A 24 -35.32 48.16 8.38
CA GLN A 24 -35.93 49.50 8.47
C GLN A 24 -35.54 50.19 9.79
N GLY A 25 -35.56 49.45 10.90
CA GLY A 25 -35.09 49.97 12.19
C GLY A 25 -33.61 50.36 12.17
N LEU A 26 -32.75 49.51 11.60
CA LEU A 26 -31.31 49.74 11.49
C LEU A 26 -30.95 50.91 10.55
N ALA A 27 -31.81 51.24 9.58
CA ALA A 27 -31.65 52.43 8.76
C ALA A 27 -31.86 53.73 9.57
N THR A 28 -32.64 53.67 10.65
CA THR A 28 -32.92 54.81 11.54
C THR A 28 -31.88 54.92 12.65
N ASP A 29 -31.43 53.80 13.20
CA ASP A 29 -30.35 53.73 14.19
C ASP A 29 -29.30 52.67 13.77
N PRO A 30 -28.27 53.06 13.00
CA PRO A 30 -27.25 52.14 12.51
C PRO A 30 -26.34 51.54 13.60
N ASP A 31 -26.42 52.00 14.85
CA ASP A 31 -25.56 51.55 15.95
C ASP A 31 -26.30 50.65 16.96
N ASP A 32 -27.58 50.31 16.73
CA ASP A 32 -28.31 49.35 17.56
C ASP A 32 -27.79 47.90 17.38
N PHE A 33 -26.85 47.53 18.25
CA PHE A 33 -26.25 46.20 18.30
C PHE A 33 -27.27 45.08 18.60
N LYS A 34 -28.26 45.33 19.46
CA LYS A 34 -29.25 44.31 19.86
C LYS A 34 -30.16 43.98 18.68
N LEU A 35 -30.60 45.01 17.96
CA LEU A 35 -31.40 44.86 16.76
C LEU A 35 -30.61 44.12 15.67
N ARG A 36 -29.35 44.52 15.41
CA ARG A 36 -28.48 43.84 14.45
C ARG A 36 -28.33 42.35 14.75
N THR A 37 -28.08 42.00 16.01
CA THR A 37 -27.99 40.59 16.44
C THR A 37 -29.26 39.82 16.08
N GLN A 38 -30.45 40.37 16.32
CA GLN A 38 -31.70 39.67 15.96
C GLN A 38 -31.88 39.54 14.44
N ILE A 39 -31.45 40.52 13.65
CA ILE A 39 -31.47 40.47 12.18
C ILE A 39 -30.54 39.36 11.68
N ASP A 40 -29.32 39.29 12.20
CA ASP A 40 -28.33 38.28 11.77
C ASP A 40 -28.81 36.85 12.08
N TRP A 41 -29.40 36.64 13.26
CA TRP A 41 -30.04 35.36 13.59
C TRP A 41 -31.29 35.07 12.74
N ALA A 42 -32.01 36.08 12.29
CA ALA A 42 -33.14 35.90 11.37
C ALA A 42 -32.66 35.51 9.95
N PHE A 43 -31.58 36.13 9.46
CA PHE A 43 -30.92 35.71 8.21
C PHE A 43 -30.45 34.26 8.29
N TYR A 44 -29.79 33.87 9.38
CA TYR A 44 -29.40 32.47 9.59
C TYR A 44 -30.61 31.53 9.50
N GLY A 45 -31.70 31.84 10.20
CA GLY A 45 -32.93 31.02 10.16
C GLY A 45 -33.51 30.89 8.74
N LEU A 46 -33.58 31.99 8.00
CA LEU A 46 -34.04 32.00 6.61
C LEU A 46 -33.14 31.18 5.69
N ILE A 47 -31.82 31.43 5.75
CA ILE A 47 -30.83 30.73 4.93
C ILE A 47 -30.83 29.24 5.23
N LYS A 48 -30.89 28.86 6.50
CA LYS A 48 -30.99 27.45 6.91
C LYS A 48 -32.23 26.78 6.31
N LYS A 49 -33.39 27.45 6.33
CA LYS A 49 -34.62 26.95 5.71
C LYS A 49 -34.42 26.77 4.20
N LEU A 50 -33.93 27.79 3.50
CA LEU A 50 -33.69 27.74 2.06
C LEU A 50 -32.66 26.65 1.66
N VAL A 51 -31.56 26.54 2.39
CA VAL A 51 -30.51 25.53 2.20
C VAL A 51 -31.09 24.13 2.43
N SER A 52 -31.89 23.92 3.47
CA SER A 52 -32.52 22.62 3.73
C SER A 52 -33.43 22.16 2.59
N THR A 53 -34.13 23.11 1.95
CA THR A 53 -34.96 22.85 0.75
C THR A 53 -34.11 22.75 -0.52
N ALA A 54 -32.93 23.37 -0.57
CA ALA A 54 -31.99 23.25 -1.68
C ALA A 54 -31.13 21.97 -1.60
N ALA A 55 -31.02 21.34 -0.43
CA ALA A 55 -30.26 20.12 -0.23
C ALA A 55 -31.02 18.84 -0.67
N SER A 56 -32.29 18.96 -1.07
CA SER A 56 -33.04 17.84 -1.66
C SER A 56 -32.56 17.55 -3.09
N GLN A 57 -32.68 16.29 -3.53
CA GLN A 57 -32.39 15.90 -4.91
C GLN A 57 -33.69 15.68 -5.68
N PRO A 58 -33.89 16.31 -6.86
CA PRO A 58 -32.99 17.26 -7.53
C PRO A 58 -32.98 18.65 -6.86
N VAL A 59 -31.84 19.34 -6.89
CA VAL A 59 -31.66 20.67 -6.28
C VAL A 59 -32.49 21.72 -7.04
N PRO A 60 -33.47 22.39 -6.41
CA PRO A 60 -34.24 23.41 -7.10
C PRO A 60 -33.40 24.67 -7.35
N PHE A 61 -33.14 25.01 -8.62
CA PHE A 61 -32.35 26.19 -9.02
C PHE A 61 -32.86 27.50 -8.37
N GLN A 62 -34.18 27.63 -8.24
CA GLN A 62 -34.82 28.78 -7.60
C GLN A 62 -34.37 28.97 -6.14
N ASN A 63 -34.15 27.89 -5.40
CA ASN A 63 -33.73 27.97 -4.00
C ASN A 63 -32.28 28.47 -3.89
N VAL A 64 -31.38 28.02 -4.77
CA VAL A 64 -29.98 28.50 -4.80
C VAL A 64 -29.92 29.99 -5.16
N SER A 65 -30.71 30.43 -6.14
CA SER A 65 -30.84 31.86 -6.49
C SER A 65 -31.36 32.69 -5.31
N GLN A 66 -32.35 32.16 -4.59
CA GLN A 66 -32.88 32.85 -3.41
C GLN A 66 -31.85 32.91 -2.27
N VAL A 67 -31.08 31.85 -2.02
CA VAL A 67 -29.95 31.89 -1.07
C VAL A 67 -28.95 32.97 -1.49
N GLN A 68 -28.59 33.06 -2.77
CA GLN A 68 -27.69 34.09 -3.28
C GLN A 68 -28.22 35.51 -3.02
N LYS A 69 -29.50 35.73 -3.27
CA LYS A 69 -30.17 37.02 -3.03
C LYS A 69 -30.11 37.41 -1.56
N GLU A 70 -30.45 36.49 -0.66
CA GLU A 70 -30.46 36.76 0.78
C GLU A 70 -29.05 36.94 1.35
N LEU A 71 -28.05 36.19 0.87
CA LEU A 71 -26.64 36.40 1.26
C LEU A 71 -26.13 37.77 0.83
N ARG A 72 -26.52 38.27 -0.36
CA ARG A 72 -26.18 39.63 -0.80
C ARG A 72 -26.85 40.69 0.08
N ARG A 73 -28.08 40.47 0.52
CA ARG A 73 -28.77 41.38 1.45
C ARG A 73 -28.08 41.40 2.80
N PHE A 74 -27.73 40.23 3.32
CA PHE A 74 -26.97 40.08 4.55
C PHE A 74 -25.60 40.78 4.48
N ALA A 75 -24.89 40.65 3.35
CA ALA A 75 -23.57 41.25 3.16
C ALA A 75 -23.58 42.79 3.06
N LYS A 76 -24.72 43.40 2.68
CA LYS A 76 -24.87 44.85 2.54
C LYS A 76 -25.24 45.57 3.85
N GLN A 77 -25.37 44.85 4.95
CA GLN A 77 -25.70 45.46 6.24
C GLN A 77 -24.58 46.42 6.71
N PRO A 78 -24.94 47.59 7.29
CA PRO A 78 -23.96 48.57 7.75
C PRO A 78 -23.17 48.06 8.97
N LYS A 79 -21.90 48.52 9.13
CA LYS A 79 -21.03 48.31 10.31
C LYS A 79 -20.96 46.85 10.82
N ARG A 80 -20.93 45.90 9.90
CA ARG A 80 -21.02 44.48 10.19
C ARG A 80 -19.70 43.91 10.71
N GLN A 81 -19.77 43.02 11.70
CA GLN A 81 -18.61 42.36 12.30
C GLN A 81 -18.73 40.83 12.16
N PRO A 82 -17.61 40.09 12.27
CA PRO A 82 -17.63 38.64 12.48
C PRO A 82 -18.50 38.30 13.69
N ASP A 83 -19.44 37.38 13.53
CA ASP A 83 -20.36 36.98 14.59
C ASP A 83 -20.78 35.51 14.43
N THR A 84 -21.32 34.93 15.49
CA THR A 84 -21.73 33.52 15.49
C THR A 84 -22.82 33.23 14.45
N ALA A 85 -23.66 34.21 14.10
CA ALA A 85 -24.67 34.03 13.06
C ALA A 85 -24.01 33.86 11.68
N LEU A 86 -22.96 34.61 11.36
CA LEU A 86 -22.17 34.38 10.14
C LEU A 86 -21.61 32.97 10.10
N SER A 87 -20.94 32.55 11.17
CA SER A 87 -20.31 31.23 11.25
C SER A 87 -21.32 30.13 10.97
N ASN A 88 -22.52 30.27 11.54
CA ASN A 88 -23.65 29.37 11.29
C ASN A 88 -24.16 29.46 9.84
N ILE A 89 -24.26 30.65 9.24
CA ILE A 89 -24.62 30.84 7.83
C ILE A 89 -23.60 30.15 6.90
N VAL A 90 -22.30 30.37 7.13
CA VAL A 90 -21.21 29.75 6.36
C VAL A 90 -21.33 28.23 6.42
N ARG A 91 -21.55 27.67 7.61
CA ARG A 91 -21.75 26.23 7.79
C ARG A 91 -22.93 25.68 7.00
N GLU A 92 -24.05 26.41 6.93
CA GLU A 92 -25.20 26.00 6.14
C GLU A 92 -24.90 26.07 4.63
N VAL A 93 -24.33 27.17 4.15
CA VAL A 93 -24.05 27.39 2.72
C VAL A 93 -23.02 26.37 2.19
N CYS A 94 -22.07 25.92 3.01
CA CYS A 94 -21.11 24.86 2.64
C CYS A 94 -21.79 23.56 2.17
N LYS A 95 -23.01 23.27 2.64
CA LYS A 95 -23.76 22.05 2.28
C LYS A 95 -24.20 22.04 0.82
N ILE A 96 -24.39 23.21 0.22
CA ILE A 96 -24.85 23.38 -1.17
C ILE A 96 -23.76 23.88 -2.11
N ALA A 97 -22.50 23.94 -1.65
CA ALA A 97 -21.39 24.48 -2.43
C ALA A 97 -21.30 23.90 -3.86
N PRO A 98 -21.41 22.58 -4.11
CA PRO A 98 -21.35 22.02 -5.47
C PRO A 98 -22.41 22.55 -6.46
N HIS A 99 -23.47 23.20 -5.95
CA HIS A 99 -24.57 23.73 -6.74
C HIS A 99 -24.67 25.25 -6.67
N PHE A 100 -23.75 25.93 -5.99
CA PHE A 100 -23.83 27.37 -5.72
C PHE A 100 -22.71 28.13 -6.47
N PRO A 101 -22.99 28.69 -7.68
CA PRO A 101 -21.96 29.28 -8.53
C PRO A 101 -21.17 30.42 -7.87
N THR A 102 -21.81 31.25 -7.04
CA THR A 102 -21.14 32.38 -6.39
C THR A 102 -20.53 32.05 -5.03
N PHE A 103 -20.41 30.77 -4.68
CA PHE A 103 -19.86 30.33 -3.39
C PHE A 103 -18.45 30.88 -3.12
N PRO A 104 -17.45 30.77 -4.03
CA PRO A 104 -16.12 31.32 -3.78
C PRO A 104 -16.15 32.83 -3.54
N GLY A 105 -16.98 33.58 -4.29
CA GLY A 105 -17.17 35.01 -4.09
C GLY A 105 -17.70 35.35 -2.70
N PHE A 106 -18.64 34.55 -2.17
CA PHE A 106 -19.13 34.69 -0.80
C PHE A 106 -18.03 34.41 0.22
N ILE A 107 -17.25 33.34 0.05
CA ILE A 107 -16.15 33.01 0.97
C ILE A 107 -15.03 34.06 0.94
N ARG A 108 -14.69 34.64 -0.22
CA ARG A 108 -13.77 35.79 -0.30
C ARG A 108 -14.28 36.98 0.49
N TRP A 109 -15.57 37.28 0.39
CA TRP A 109 -16.18 38.37 1.16
C TRP A 109 -16.17 38.08 2.67
N VAL A 110 -16.42 36.84 3.08
CA VAL A 110 -16.29 36.43 4.48
C VAL A 110 -14.86 36.67 4.96
N GLY A 111 -13.87 36.28 4.15
CA GLY A 111 -12.46 36.37 4.52
C GLY A 111 -12.12 35.43 5.68
N SER A 112 -10.83 35.25 5.94
CA SER A 112 -10.40 34.38 7.03
C SER A 112 -10.66 34.98 8.43
N ASP A 113 -10.64 36.31 8.53
CA ASP A 113 -10.97 37.06 9.76
C ASP A 113 -12.48 37.20 9.99
N GLY A 114 -13.31 36.74 9.04
CA GLY A 114 -14.76 36.67 9.18
C GLY A 114 -15.25 35.58 10.11
N LEU A 115 -14.39 34.62 10.47
CA LEU A 115 -14.70 33.53 11.38
C LEU A 115 -14.07 33.76 12.75
N GLY A 116 -14.79 33.39 13.81
CA GLY A 116 -14.30 33.47 15.19
C GLY A 116 -13.19 32.45 15.45
N THR A 117 -12.44 32.64 16.53
CA THR A 117 -11.34 31.71 16.91
C THR A 117 -11.80 30.27 17.11
N GLU A 118 -13.02 30.09 17.62
CA GLU A 118 -13.69 28.82 17.84
C GLU A 118 -14.03 28.07 16.53
N ASP A 119 -14.22 28.79 15.43
CA ASP A 119 -14.53 28.22 14.12
C ASP A 119 -13.34 27.52 13.46
N TRP A 120 -12.14 27.74 14.02
CA TRP A 120 -10.88 27.10 13.64
C TRP A 120 -10.52 25.91 14.54
N GLN A 121 -11.31 25.66 15.59
CA GLN A 121 -11.00 24.65 16.60
C GLN A 121 -12.05 23.53 16.62
N TYR A 122 -11.63 22.35 17.07
CA TYR A 122 -12.57 21.27 17.32
C TYR A 122 -13.31 21.54 18.62
N VAL A 123 -14.63 21.41 18.59
CA VAL A 123 -15.47 21.57 19.77
C VAL A 123 -15.84 20.20 20.31
N GLN A 124 -15.53 19.95 21.59
CA GLN A 124 -15.95 18.75 22.30
C GLN A 124 -17.25 19.06 23.05
N SER A 125 -18.29 18.27 22.82
CA SER A 125 -19.55 18.37 23.56
C SER A 125 -20.00 16.97 23.95
N GLY A 126 -19.73 16.60 25.21
CA GLY A 126 -19.86 15.22 25.69
C GLY A 126 -18.89 14.28 24.95
N GLU A 127 -19.39 13.14 24.49
CA GLU A 127 -18.61 12.18 23.69
C GLU A 127 -18.44 12.63 22.23
N ASN A 128 -19.26 13.56 21.75
CA ASN A 128 -19.23 14.02 20.37
C ASN A 128 -18.18 15.09 20.16
N ARG A 129 -17.39 14.90 19.10
CA ARG A 129 -16.41 15.87 18.61
C ARG A 129 -16.90 16.49 17.31
N PHE A 130 -17.04 17.80 17.29
CA PHE A 130 -17.49 18.56 16.13
C PHE A 130 -16.31 19.17 15.38
N PRO A 131 -16.25 19.03 14.04
CA PRO A 131 -15.18 19.62 13.23
C PRO A 131 -15.27 21.15 13.17
N PRO A 132 -14.14 21.85 12.97
CA PRO A 132 -14.11 23.29 12.73
C PRO A 132 -14.98 23.71 11.54
N ILE A 133 -15.58 24.90 11.58
CA ILE A 133 -16.33 25.43 10.41
C ILE A 133 -15.36 25.73 9.26
N ALA A 134 -14.17 26.23 9.57
CA ALA A 134 -13.12 26.46 8.57
C ALA A 134 -12.73 25.18 7.80
N LEU A 135 -12.75 24.02 8.46
CA LEU A 135 -12.56 22.72 7.82
C LEU A 135 -13.69 22.42 6.81
N GLY A 136 -14.93 22.73 7.19
CA GLY A 136 -16.09 22.65 6.31
C GLY A 136 -15.94 23.54 5.07
N VAL A 137 -15.46 24.78 5.25
CA VAL A 137 -15.20 25.72 4.15
C VAL A 137 -14.15 25.18 3.18
N ALA A 138 -13.00 24.74 3.70
CA ALA A 138 -11.92 24.18 2.89
C ALA A 138 -12.41 22.99 2.03
N ARG A 139 -13.13 22.06 2.64
CA ARG A 139 -13.73 20.90 1.94
C ARG A 139 -14.81 21.31 0.93
N ALA A 140 -15.62 22.31 1.27
CA ALA A 140 -16.68 22.82 0.40
C ALA A 140 -16.11 23.53 -0.84
N LEU A 141 -15.04 24.31 -0.69
CA LEU A 141 -14.32 24.94 -1.81
C LEU A 141 -13.73 23.90 -2.74
N ALA A 142 -13.06 22.87 -2.21
CA ALA A 142 -12.53 21.78 -3.04
C ALA A 142 -13.64 21.04 -3.82
N LYS A 143 -14.78 20.77 -3.17
CA LYS A 143 -15.96 20.19 -3.83
C LYS A 143 -16.56 21.12 -4.89
N TRP A 144 -16.57 22.43 -4.64
CA TRP A 144 -17.02 23.44 -5.61
C TRP A 144 -16.14 23.40 -6.86
N VAL A 145 -14.82 23.47 -6.73
CA VAL A 145 -13.91 23.41 -7.89
C VAL A 145 -14.10 22.12 -8.70
N LYS A 146 -14.41 21.00 -8.04
CA LYS A 146 -14.74 19.74 -8.73
C LYS A 146 -16.05 19.79 -9.51
N ALA A 147 -17.06 20.49 -9.01
CA ALA A 147 -18.38 20.61 -9.63
C ALA A 147 -18.43 21.67 -10.75
N PHE A 148 -17.49 22.62 -10.76
CA PHE A 148 -17.40 23.71 -11.73
C PHE A 148 -16.10 23.58 -12.55
N PRO A 149 -16.10 22.86 -13.69
CA PRO A 149 -14.91 22.66 -14.51
C PRO A 149 -14.24 23.96 -14.99
N ASN A 150 -15.01 25.03 -15.12
CA ASN A 150 -14.54 26.36 -15.54
C ASN A 150 -14.10 27.26 -14.36
N ALA A 151 -13.87 26.68 -13.18
CA ALA A 151 -13.33 27.40 -12.03
C ALA A 151 -12.02 28.14 -12.40
N MET A 152 -11.90 29.41 -11.98
CA MET A 152 -10.74 30.22 -12.27
C MET A 152 -9.56 29.81 -11.39
N SER A 153 -8.32 30.10 -11.82
CA SER A 153 -7.12 29.84 -11.02
C SER A 153 -7.18 30.51 -9.64
N GLU A 154 -7.82 31.67 -9.54
CA GLU A 154 -8.05 32.38 -8.26
C GLU A 154 -9.00 31.62 -7.33
N ASP A 155 -10.02 30.92 -7.85
CA ASP A 155 -10.92 30.09 -7.03
C ASP A 155 -10.18 28.85 -6.50
N VAL A 156 -9.31 28.26 -7.33
CA VAL A 156 -8.44 27.15 -6.91
C VAL A 156 -7.44 27.62 -5.85
N GLY A 157 -6.84 28.80 -6.04
CA GLY A 157 -5.94 29.43 -5.07
C GLY A 157 -6.62 29.67 -3.73
N LEU A 158 -7.85 30.19 -3.71
CA LEU A 158 -8.66 30.34 -2.49
C LEU A 158 -8.86 28.99 -1.78
N ALA A 159 -9.21 27.94 -2.53
CA ALA A 159 -9.40 26.61 -1.94
C ALA A 159 -8.12 26.07 -1.29
N LEU A 160 -6.97 26.25 -1.94
CA LEU A 160 -5.65 25.87 -1.41
C LEU A 160 -5.30 26.66 -0.15
N GLU A 161 -5.51 27.98 -0.13
CA GLU A 161 -5.26 28.84 1.03
C GLU A 161 -6.03 28.35 2.27
N TRP A 162 -7.33 28.07 2.10
CA TRP A 162 -8.17 27.58 3.20
C TRP A 162 -7.74 26.20 3.69
N ILE A 163 -7.35 25.30 2.77
CA ILE A 163 -6.80 23.98 3.13
C ILE A 163 -5.52 24.17 3.94
N ASP A 164 -4.56 24.94 3.44
CA ASP A 164 -3.25 25.10 4.07
C ASP A 164 -3.34 25.72 5.46
N ARG A 165 -4.30 26.63 5.68
CA ARG A 165 -4.52 27.24 6.99
C ARG A 165 -5.13 26.29 8.02
N ILE A 166 -6.08 25.43 7.62
CA ILE A 166 -6.75 24.49 8.55
C ILE A 166 -5.98 23.17 8.72
N ARG A 167 -5.13 22.82 7.75
CA ARG A 167 -4.43 21.52 7.69
C ARG A 167 -3.58 21.20 8.93
N PRO A 168 -2.86 22.14 9.57
CA PRO A 168 -2.10 21.88 10.81
C PRO A 168 -2.99 21.56 12.02
N LEU A 169 -4.26 21.99 12.00
CA LEU A 169 -5.21 21.79 13.10
C LEU A 169 -6.06 20.53 12.92
N ALA A 170 -6.18 20.04 11.69
CA ALA A 170 -6.94 18.85 11.34
C ALA A 170 -6.40 17.58 12.03
N LYS A 171 -7.29 16.67 12.43
CA LYS A 171 -6.91 15.39 13.07
C LYS A 171 -7.66 14.21 12.47
N GLY A 172 -7.09 13.02 12.60
CA GLY A 172 -7.72 11.77 12.12
C GLY A 172 -8.05 11.82 10.63
N ASP A 173 -9.22 11.32 10.24
CA ASP A 173 -9.63 11.24 8.84
C ASP A 173 -9.74 12.60 8.13
N ASP A 174 -9.92 13.71 8.87
CA ASP A 174 -10.02 15.04 8.27
C ASP A 174 -8.73 15.45 7.53
N VAL A 175 -7.58 15.01 8.06
CA VAL A 175 -6.26 15.17 7.42
C VAL A 175 -6.27 14.54 6.04
N LEU A 176 -6.68 13.27 5.96
CA LEU A 176 -6.73 12.51 4.72
C LEU A 176 -7.65 13.18 3.68
N TRP A 177 -8.82 13.65 4.09
CA TRP A 177 -9.78 14.29 3.19
C TRP A 177 -9.34 15.67 2.70
N LEU A 178 -8.60 16.42 3.52
CA LEU A 178 -7.97 17.67 3.11
C LEU A 178 -6.87 17.42 2.09
N ASP A 179 -5.99 16.44 2.38
CA ASP A 179 -4.90 16.07 1.48
C ASP A 179 -5.43 15.59 0.13
N TRP A 180 -6.47 14.75 0.14
CA TRP A 180 -7.15 14.34 -1.09
C TRP A 180 -7.73 15.52 -1.89
N GLY A 181 -8.38 16.46 -1.21
CA GLY A 181 -8.86 17.70 -1.85
C GLY A 181 -7.72 18.53 -2.44
N LYS A 182 -6.61 18.64 -1.71
CA LYS A 182 -5.41 19.39 -2.12
C LYS A 182 -4.75 18.78 -3.35
N VAL A 183 -4.61 17.45 -3.42
CA VAL A 183 -4.09 16.73 -4.59
C VAL A 183 -4.86 17.11 -5.85
N PHE A 184 -6.20 17.04 -5.79
CA PHE A 184 -7.06 17.40 -6.92
C PHE A 184 -6.85 18.86 -7.34
N LEU A 185 -6.80 19.80 -6.39
CA LEU A 185 -6.62 21.22 -6.66
C LEU A 185 -5.25 21.51 -7.28
N LEU A 186 -4.18 20.92 -6.74
CA LEU A 186 -2.81 21.08 -7.26
C LEU A 186 -2.69 20.55 -8.69
N ARG A 187 -3.30 19.40 -9.00
CA ARG A 187 -3.35 18.91 -10.38
C ARG A 187 -4.09 19.86 -11.31
N ARG A 188 -5.17 20.52 -10.86
CA ARG A 188 -5.91 21.49 -11.70
C ARG A 188 -5.08 22.70 -12.11
N ILE A 189 -4.02 23.02 -11.37
CA ILE A 189 -3.08 24.11 -11.67
C ILE A 189 -1.67 23.58 -12.03
N ASN A 190 -1.57 22.33 -12.47
CA ASN A 190 -0.35 21.68 -12.95
C ASN A 190 0.84 21.67 -11.95
N ARG A 191 0.56 21.70 -10.64
CA ARG A 191 1.59 21.51 -9.59
C ARG A 191 1.76 20.02 -9.26
N HIS A 192 2.16 19.23 -10.26
CA HIS A 192 2.19 17.76 -10.17
C HIS A 192 3.13 17.23 -9.09
N ALA A 193 4.36 17.76 -8.98
CA ALA A 193 5.33 17.31 -7.98
C ALA A 193 4.81 17.43 -6.54
N GLU A 194 4.15 18.55 -6.20
CA GLU A 194 3.54 18.73 -4.87
C GLU A 194 2.33 17.82 -4.67
N ALA A 195 1.51 17.62 -5.70
CA ALA A 195 0.38 16.71 -5.64
C ALA A 195 0.84 15.26 -5.38
N ILE A 196 1.91 14.82 -6.06
CA ILE A 196 2.53 13.51 -5.90
C ILE A 196 3.04 13.32 -4.47
N SER A 197 3.75 14.32 -3.92
CA SER A 197 4.26 14.29 -2.55
C SER A 197 3.14 14.03 -1.51
N ILE A 198 1.98 14.65 -1.70
CA ILE A 198 0.84 14.49 -0.80
C ILE A 198 0.13 13.15 -1.04
N LEU A 199 -0.04 12.77 -2.31
CA LEU A 199 -0.79 11.58 -2.72
C LEU A 199 -0.22 10.28 -2.15
N GLY A 200 1.10 10.19 -1.95
CA GLY A 200 1.74 9.00 -1.37
C GLY A 200 1.14 8.56 -0.02
N SER A 201 0.84 9.53 0.85
CA SER A 201 0.18 9.26 2.14
C SER A 201 -1.25 8.73 1.98
N VAL A 202 -1.98 9.25 0.99
CA VAL A 202 -3.35 8.84 0.66
C VAL A 202 -3.37 7.43 0.06
N ILE A 203 -2.42 7.11 -0.82
CA ILE A 203 -2.24 5.74 -1.37
C ILE A 203 -2.05 4.74 -0.25
N LYS A 204 -1.16 5.01 0.70
CA LYS A 204 -0.92 4.10 1.84
C LYS A 204 -2.18 3.88 2.68
N ALA A 205 -2.93 4.94 2.96
CA ALA A 205 -4.16 4.87 3.75
C ALA A 205 -5.34 4.21 3.01
N LYS A 206 -5.42 4.34 1.68
CA LYS A 206 -6.56 3.95 0.85
C LYS A 206 -6.17 3.04 -0.33
N ARG A 207 -5.16 2.18 -0.15
CA ARG A 207 -4.58 1.31 -1.20
C ARG A 207 -5.53 0.35 -1.93
N ASN A 208 -6.73 0.13 -1.39
CA ASN A 208 -7.76 -0.73 -1.98
C ASN A 208 -8.85 0.06 -2.71
N GLU A 209 -8.72 1.38 -2.77
CA GLU A 209 -9.70 2.26 -3.38
C GLU A 209 -9.25 2.65 -4.79
N PHE A 210 -10.07 2.34 -5.80
CA PHE A 210 -9.69 2.58 -7.20
C PHE A 210 -9.39 4.06 -7.49
N TRP A 211 -10.11 4.98 -6.84
CA TRP A 211 -10.04 6.41 -7.15
C TRP A 211 -8.69 7.03 -6.78
N VAL A 212 -7.97 6.47 -5.80
CA VAL A 212 -6.62 6.94 -5.46
C VAL A 212 -5.65 6.61 -6.58
N TRP A 213 -5.72 5.37 -7.06
CA TRP A 213 -4.88 4.85 -8.14
C TRP A 213 -5.19 5.51 -9.49
N ALA A 214 -6.47 5.79 -9.76
CA ALA A 214 -6.87 6.55 -10.94
C ALA A 214 -6.31 7.98 -10.92
N GLU A 215 -6.24 8.62 -9.75
CA GLU A 215 -5.63 9.94 -9.64
C GLU A 215 -4.10 9.89 -9.71
N ALA A 216 -3.47 8.83 -9.17
CA ALA A 216 -2.04 8.57 -9.38
C ALA A 216 -1.73 8.45 -10.88
N ALA A 217 -2.51 7.67 -11.62
CA ALA A 217 -2.35 7.51 -13.07
C ALA A 217 -2.36 8.87 -13.79
N ARG A 218 -3.25 9.79 -13.41
CA ARG A 218 -3.32 11.13 -14.01
C ARG A 218 -2.14 12.01 -13.68
N LEU A 219 -1.57 11.90 -12.48
CA LEU A 219 -0.42 12.71 -12.07
C LEU A 219 0.87 12.25 -12.75
N TYR A 220 1.04 10.94 -12.93
CA TYR A 220 2.24 10.37 -13.55
C TYR A 220 2.17 10.32 -15.09
N ALA A 221 1.01 10.57 -15.70
CA ALA A 221 0.79 10.38 -17.14
C ALA A 221 1.80 11.10 -18.05
N GLU A 222 2.27 12.29 -17.65
CA GLU A 222 3.19 13.11 -18.46
C GLU A 222 4.66 12.71 -18.27
N GLU A 223 5.08 12.45 -17.02
CA GLU A 223 6.49 12.23 -16.67
C GLU A 223 6.87 10.73 -16.65
N GLU A 224 5.95 9.86 -16.24
CA GLU A 224 6.17 8.42 -16.04
C GLU A 224 4.99 7.60 -16.60
N PRO A 225 4.81 7.53 -17.94
CA PRO A 225 3.64 6.92 -18.56
C PRO A 225 3.48 5.42 -18.25
N GLU A 226 4.58 4.69 -18.08
CA GLU A 226 4.54 3.27 -17.65
C GLU A 226 3.98 3.11 -16.23
N LEU A 227 4.40 3.98 -15.30
CA LEU A 227 3.86 3.99 -13.94
C LEU A 227 2.40 4.43 -13.93
N ALA A 228 2.03 5.38 -14.80
CA ALA A 228 0.65 5.81 -14.97
C ALA A 228 -0.26 4.67 -15.45
N LEU A 229 0.20 3.90 -16.44
CA LEU A 229 -0.49 2.69 -16.92
C LEU A 229 -0.64 1.68 -15.78
N ALA A 230 0.44 1.39 -15.04
CA ALA A 230 0.39 0.49 -13.90
C ALA A 230 -0.62 0.95 -12.83
N CYS A 231 -0.68 2.25 -12.55
CA CYS A 231 -1.64 2.85 -11.62
C CYS A 231 -3.09 2.70 -12.13
N ALA A 232 -3.34 2.93 -13.42
CA ALA A 232 -4.66 2.74 -14.01
C ALA A 232 -5.11 1.27 -13.96
N CYS A 233 -4.22 0.33 -14.29
CA CYS A 233 -4.48 -1.11 -14.12
C CYS A 233 -4.76 -1.46 -12.64
N ARG A 234 -3.98 -0.90 -11.71
CA ARG A 234 -4.19 -1.09 -10.28
C ARG A 234 -5.54 -0.55 -9.81
N ALA A 235 -6.01 0.57 -10.35
CA ALA A 235 -7.34 1.09 -10.09
C ALA A 235 -8.43 0.07 -10.49
N LEU A 236 -8.32 -0.53 -11.67
CA LEU A 236 -9.28 -1.52 -12.18
C LEU A 236 -9.25 -2.85 -11.41
N GLU A 237 -8.12 -3.20 -10.79
CA GLU A 237 -8.02 -4.37 -9.92
C GLU A 237 -8.58 -4.18 -8.50
N CYS A 238 -8.92 -2.95 -8.10
CA CYS A 238 -9.44 -2.67 -6.75
C CYS A 238 -10.87 -3.19 -6.50
N GLY A 239 -11.50 -3.83 -7.49
CA GLY A 239 -12.81 -4.50 -7.32
C GLY A 239 -13.98 -3.54 -7.09
N SER A 240 -13.91 -2.34 -7.64
CA SER A 240 -14.99 -1.35 -7.58
C SER A 240 -16.15 -1.71 -8.52
N ASP A 241 -17.35 -1.19 -8.22
CA ASP A 241 -18.51 -1.34 -9.10
C ASP A 241 -18.17 -0.77 -10.50
N PRO A 242 -18.33 -1.55 -11.60
CA PRO A 242 -17.93 -1.14 -12.95
C PRO A 242 -18.48 0.22 -13.38
N LYS A 243 -19.67 0.62 -12.89
CA LYS A 243 -20.27 1.92 -13.25
C LYS A 243 -19.40 3.13 -12.86
N PHE A 244 -18.48 2.96 -11.91
CA PHE A 244 -17.53 4.00 -11.48
C PHE A 244 -16.21 3.99 -12.25
N THR A 245 -15.91 2.93 -13.01
CA THR A 245 -14.61 2.76 -13.68
C THR A 245 -14.63 3.14 -15.16
N VAL A 246 -15.77 3.54 -15.74
CA VAL A 246 -15.90 3.98 -17.15
C VAL A 246 -14.83 5.01 -17.52
N LYS A 247 -14.60 6.01 -16.65
CA LYS A 247 -13.58 7.04 -16.88
C LYS A 247 -12.16 6.49 -16.80
N VAL A 248 -11.92 5.50 -15.94
CA VAL A 248 -10.60 4.85 -15.80
C VAL A 248 -10.26 4.06 -17.06
N HIS A 249 -11.20 3.27 -17.59
CA HIS A 249 -11.02 2.57 -18.87
C HIS A 249 -10.71 3.54 -20.01
N ARG A 250 -11.46 4.65 -20.09
CA ARG A 250 -11.23 5.66 -21.12
C ARG A 250 -9.84 6.30 -21.01
N GLU A 251 -9.41 6.66 -19.82
CA GLU A 251 -8.08 7.26 -19.59
C GLU A 251 -6.96 6.24 -19.84
N LEU A 252 -7.16 4.97 -19.47
CA LEU A 252 -6.22 3.88 -19.79
C LEU A 252 -6.11 3.66 -21.31
N ALA A 253 -7.23 3.70 -22.04
CA ALA A 253 -7.21 3.61 -23.50
C ALA A 253 -6.36 4.72 -24.14
N GLN A 254 -6.45 5.95 -23.62
CA GLN A 254 -5.65 7.07 -24.10
C GLN A 254 -4.15 6.87 -23.82
N LEU A 255 -3.78 6.37 -22.63
CA LEU A 255 -2.40 6.04 -22.30
C LEU A 255 -1.84 4.96 -23.24
N LEU A 256 -2.59 3.87 -23.44
CA LEU A 256 -2.20 2.78 -24.33
C LEU A 256 -2.05 3.24 -25.78
N ALA A 257 -3.00 4.03 -26.27
CA ALA A 257 -2.94 4.56 -27.64
C ALA A 257 -1.74 5.51 -27.82
N ALA A 258 -1.39 6.32 -26.80
CA ALA A 258 -0.20 7.16 -26.85
C ALA A 258 1.11 6.35 -26.91
N GLN A 259 1.11 5.13 -26.36
CA GLN A 259 2.23 4.18 -26.44
C GLN A 259 2.18 3.28 -27.68
N GLY A 260 1.14 3.39 -28.52
CA GLY A 260 0.97 2.59 -29.74
C GLY A 260 0.31 1.21 -29.53
N ASP A 261 -0.16 0.88 -28.33
CA ASP A 261 -0.89 -0.36 -28.04
C ASP A 261 -2.39 -0.20 -28.36
N PHE A 262 -2.68 -0.11 -29.67
CA PHE A 262 -4.03 0.16 -30.16
C PHE A 262 -5.02 -0.98 -29.91
N SER A 263 -4.54 -2.23 -29.93
CA SER A 263 -5.38 -3.39 -29.67
C SER A 263 -5.87 -3.37 -28.23
N GLN A 264 -4.98 -3.16 -27.26
CA GLN A 264 -5.40 -3.07 -25.86
C GLN A 264 -6.21 -1.80 -25.60
N ALA A 265 -5.85 -0.66 -26.20
CA ALA A 265 -6.64 0.57 -26.08
C ALA A 265 -8.08 0.38 -26.56
N SER A 266 -8.29 -0.35 -27.65
CA SER A 266 -9.63 -0.64 -28.18
C SER A 266 -10.45 -1.51 -27.21
N VAL A 267 -9.83 -2.51 -26.56
CA VAL A 267 -10.50 -3.32 -25.52
C VAL A 267 -11.01 -2.46 -24.37
N GLU A 268 -10.24 -1.47 -23.94
CA GLU A 268 -10.64 -0.56 -22.87
C GLU A 268 -11.84 0.30 -23.26
N LEU A 269 -11.86 0.82 -24.50
CA LEU A 269 -13.02 1.57 -25.01
C LEU A 269 -14.27 0.68 -25.14
N ILE A 270 -14.13 -0.53 -25.66
CA ILE A 270 -15.22 -1.51 -25.75
C ILE A 270 -15.79 -1.78 -24.35
N THR A 271 -14.92 -1.99 -23.36
CA THR A 271 -15.33 -2.21 -21.96
C THR A 271 -16.08 -1.00 -21.40
N ALA A 272 -15.58 0.22 -21.63
CA ALA A 272 -16.25 1.44 -21.23
C ALA A 272 -17.65 1.58 -21.87
N ILE A 273 -17.79 1.26 -23.16
CA ILE A 273 -19.08 1.30 -23.89
C ILE A 273 -20.06 0.28 -23.31
N ASN A 274 -19.62 -0.97 -23.10
CA ASN A 274 -20.45 -2.04 -22.54
C ASN A 274 -21.00 -1.66 -21.16
N ILE A 275 -20.16 -1.13 -20.27
CA ILE A 275 -20.60 -0.66 -18.95
C ILE A 275 -21.68 0.42 -19.10
N ARG A 276 -21.49 1.40 -20.00
CA ARG A 276 -22.50 2.44 -20.22
C ARG A 276 -23.82 1.88 -20.74
N GLN A 277 -23.77 0.96 -21.70
CA GLN A 277 -24.96 0.31 -22.26
C GLN A 277 -25.72 -0.49 -21.20
N GLU A 278 -25.01 -1.25 -20.35
CA GLU A 278 -25.60 -1.99 -19.23
C GLU A 278 -26.30 -1.07 -18.22
N GLN A 279 -25.78 0.15 -18.02
CA GLN A 279 -26.40 1.17 -17.17
C GLN A 279 -27.50 1.99 -17.88
N GLY A 280 -27.75 1.74 -19.17
CA GLY A 280 -28.69 2.52 -19.98
C GLY A 280 -28.22 3.95 -20.30
N TRP A 281 -26.91 4.21 -20.22
CA TRP A 281 -26.32 5.51 -20.52
C TRP A 281 -25.90 5.61 -21.99
N GLY A 282 -26.20 6.74 -22.63
CA GLY A 282 -25.68 7.04 -23.97
C GLY A 282 -24.16 7.25 -23.98
N ILE A 283 -23.55 7.13 -25.15
CA ILE A 283 -22.12 7.45 -25.37
C ILE A 283 -21.93 8.96 -25.23
N ASP A 284 -20.98 9.38 -24.38
CA ASP A 284 -20.66 10.81 -24.22
C ASP A 284 -19.71 11.30 -25.32
N LYS A 285 -19.61 12.63 -25.47
CA LYS A 285 -18.81 13.26 -26.53
C LYS A 285 -17.34 12.80 -26.51
N GLU A 286 -16.74 12.71 -25.32
CA GLU A 286 -15.34 12.34 -25.15
C GLU A 286 -15.08 10.90 -25.62
N LEU A 287 -16.00 9.97 -25.29
CA LEU A 287 -15.91 8.59 -25.76
C LEU A 287 -16.21 8.48 -27.26
N GLN A 288 -17.15 9.27 -27.78
CA GLN A 288 -17.47 9.31 -29.21
C GLN A 288 -16.28 9.79 -30.06
N GLU A 289 -15.53 10.79 -29.57
CA GLU A 289 -14.30 11.27 -30.22
C GLU A 289 -13.24 10.17 -30.29
N LEU A 290 -13.09 9.38 -29.22
CA LEU A 290 -12.11 8.30 -29.16
C LEU A 290 -12.44 7.14 -30.11
N ILE A 291 -13.70 6.73 -30.22
CA ILE A 291 -14.09 5.66 -31.16
C ILE A 291 -14.06 6.09 -32.63
N ASN A 292 -13.98 7.40 -32.91
CA ASN A 292 -13.81 7.92 -34.26
C ASN A 292 -12.33 8.07 -34.66
N THR A 293 -11.39 7.75 -33.77
CA THR A 293 -9.96 7.78 -34.09
C THR A 293 -9.59 6.64 -35.04
N SER A 294 -8.52 6.84 -35.83
CA SER A 294 -8.07 5.85 -36.81
C SER A 294 -7.50 4.56 -36.21
N TRP A 295 -7.13 4.59 -34.92
CA TRP A 295 -6.56 3.44 -34.23
C TRP A 295 -7.61 2.54 -33.58
N TYR A 296 -8.84 3.03 -33.38
CA TYR A 296 -9.89 2.25 -32.75
C TYR A 296 -10.35 1.13 -33.67
N ASP A 297 -10.25 -0.10 -33.19
CA ASP A 297 -10.74 -1.29 -33.87
C ASP A 297 -11.64 -2.10 -32.92
N PRO A 298 -12.97 -2.19 -33.18
CA PRO A 298 -13.89 -2.94 -32.32
C PRO A 298 -13.60 -4.45 -32.29
N SER A 299 -12.78 -4.99 -33.21
CA SER A 299 -12.34 -6.38 -33.19
C SER A 299 -11.14 -6.63 -32.25
N ALA A 300 -10.40 -5.57 -31.90
CA ALA A 300 -9.23 -5.58 -31.01
C ALA A 300 -8.27 -6.78 -31.23
N PRO A 301 -7.68 -6.92 -32.44
CA PRO A 301 -6.94 -8.12 -32.80
C PRO A 301 -5.69 -8.28 -31.93
N GLY A 302 -5.51 -9.49 -31.37
CA GLY A 302 -4.32 -9.84 -30.59
C GLY A 302 -4.26 -9.24 -29.18
N ALA A 303 -5.31 -8.55 -28.73
CA ALA A 303 -5.36 -8.00 -27.38
C ALA A 303 -5.40 -9.10 -26.30
N GLU A 304 -4.76 -8.83 -25.17
CA GLU A 304 -4.83 -9.71 -24.01
C GLU A 304 -6.20 -9.57 -23.32
N LYS A 305 -6.58 -10.60 -22.55
CA LYS A 305 -7.80 -10.49 -21.72
C LYS A 305 -7.58 -9.41 -20.66
N PRO A 306 -8.55 -8.49 -20.43
CA PRO A 306 -8.40 -7.38 -19.47
C PRO A 306 -7.86 -7.81 -18.11
N LYS A 307 -8.39 -8.92 -17.56
CA LYS A 307 -7.98 -9.43 -16.26
C LYS A 307 -6.50 -9.83 -16.19
N ASP A 308 -5.98 -10.44 -17.26
CA ASP A 308 -4.59 -10.89 -17.31
C ASP A 308 -3.66 -9.68 -17.55
N PHE A 309 -4.08 -8.75 -18.41
CA PHE A 309 -3.39 -7.49 -18.65
C PHE A 309 -3.24 -6.66 -17.37
N TYR A 310 -4.34 -6.41 -16.65
CA TYR A 310 -4.29 -5.61 -15.41
C TYR A 310 -3.42 -6.27 -14.34
N ALA A 311 -3.54 -7.59 -14.16
CA ALA A 311 -2.78 -8.33 -13.15
C ALA A 311 -1.27 -8.32 -13.43
N ARG A 312 -0.87 -8.22 -14.70
CA ARG A 312 0.53 -8.13 -15.12
C ARG A 312 1.15 -6.78 -14.79
N HIS A 313 0.41 -5.69 -15.05
CA HIS A 313 0.93 -4.32 -14.90
C HIS A 313 0.68 -3.69 -13.53
N SER A 314 -0.39 -4.07 -12.82
CA SER A 314 -0.79 -3.42 -11.56
C SER A 314 0.24 -3.53 -10.44
N GLN A 315 1.10 -4.55 -10.49
CA GLN A 315 2.16 -4.77 -9.49
C GLN A 315 3.17 -3.64 -9.50
N ASP A 316 3.38 -3.01 -10.65
CA ASP A 316 4.40 -1.98 -10.82
C ASP A 316 4.01 -0.69 -10.10
N ALA A 317 2.72 -0.45 -9.88
CA ALA A 317 2.24 0.67 -9.09
C ALA A 317 2.43 0.49 -7.58
N LEU A 318 2.66 -0.74 -7.09
CA LEU A 318 2.74 -1.01 -5.65
C LEU A 318 3.97 -0.36 -4.99
N VAL A 319 4.99 0.02 -5.76
CA VAL A 319 6.14 0.79 -5.27
C VAL A 319 5.70 2.08 -4.56
N LEU A 320 4.59 2.69 -5.01
CA LEU A 320 4.02 3.90 -4.41
C LEU A 320 3.44 3.69 -2.99
N CYS A 321 3.31 2.44 -2.55
CA CYS A 321 2.90 2.12 -1.17
C CYS A 321 4.06 2.25 -0.16
N PHE A 322 5.28 2.53 -0.60
CA PHE A 322 6.49 2.53 0.23
C PHE A 322 7.14 3.91 0.24
N ASP A 323 7.89 4.22 1.31
CA ASP A 323 8.64 5.47 1.42
C ASP A 323 9.92 5.46 0.58
N SER A 324 10.53 4.28 0.48
CA SER A 324 11.66 4.05 -0.39
C SER A 324 11.58 2.65 -0.96
N VAL A 325 12.13 2.49 -2.15
CA VAL A 325 12.28 1.21 -2.82
C VAL A 325 13.75 1.00 -3.17
N GLU A 326 14.19 -0.24 -3.07
CA GLU A 326 15.57 -0.64 -3.36
C GLU A 326 15.56 -1.81 -4.34
N VAL A 327 16.21 -1.65 -5.47
CA VAL A 327 16.43 -2.74 -6.43
C VAL A 327 17.57 -3.60 -5.91
N ARG A 328 17.33 -4.91 -5.80
CA ARG A 328 18.34 -5.89 -5.38
C ARG A 328 18.41 -7.04 -6.35
N TRP A 329 19.64 -7.45 -6.65
CA TRP A 329 19.90 -8.73 -7.27
C TRP A 329 19.66 -9.85 -6.26
N ALA A 330 19.03 -10.91 -6.71
CA ALA A 330 18.70 -12.04 -5.87
C ALA A 330 18.74 -13.37 -6.63
N THR A 331 18.73 -14.45 -5.87
CA THR A 331 18.57 -15.83 -6.34
C THR A 331 17.25 -16.37 -5.80
N TYR A 332 16.42 -16.96 -6.66
CA TYR A 332 15.17 -17.59 -6.24
C TYR A 332 15.43 -18.92 -5.50
N LEU A 333 14.85 -19.08 -4.31
CA LEU A 333 15.07 -20.23 -3.41
C LEU A 333 13.84 -21.15 -3.29
N GLY A 334 12.83 -20.97 -4.13
CA GLY A 334 11.58 -21.72 -4.06
C GLY A 334 10.56 -21.09 -3.10
N VAL A 335 9.62 -21.89 -2.61
CA VAL A 335 8.53 -21.46 -1.73
C VAL A 335 8.59 -22.16 -0.38
N ILE A 336 8.12 -21.48 0.67
CA ILE A 336 7.79 -22.08 1.96
C ILE A 336 6.28 -22.04 2.17
N VAL A 337 5.74 -23.10 2.77
CA VAL A 337 4.34 -23.13 3.21
C VAL A 337 4.34 -22.95 4.73
N PRO A 338 3.84 -21.82 5.26
CA PRO A 338 3.70 -21.65 6.71
C PRO A 338 2.87 -22.78 7.31
N HIS A 339 3.36 -23.43 8.35
CA HIS A 339 2.61 -24.45 9.08
C HIS A 339 1.53 -23.75 9.94
N HIS A 340 0.25 -24.06 9.72
CA HIS A 340 -0.81 -23.61 10.62
C HIS A 340 -0.74 -24.43 11.92
N GLN A 341 -0.77 -23.76 13.08
CA GLN A 341 -1.18 -24.43 14.32
C GLN A 341 -2.64 -24.90 14.16
N LYS A 342 -2.92 -26.13 14.61
CA LYS A 342 -4.16 -26.88 14.37
C LYS A 342 -5.45 -26.29 14.99
N ASP A 343 -5.41 -25.11 15.62
CA ASP A 343 -6.52 -24.57 16.43
C ASP A 343 -7.34 -23.42 15.80
N ALA A 344 -7.14 -23.10 14.52
CA ALA A 344 -8.00 -22.11 13.85
C ALA A 344 -9.09 -22.80 13.00
N GLN A 345 -10.35 -22.67 13.42
CA GLN A 345 -11.59 -23.19 12.77
C GLN A 345 -11.86 -22.65 11.35
N THR A 346 -10.89 -22.06 10.66
CA THR A 346 -11.02 -21.62 9.27
C THR A 346 -9.88 -22.18 8.43
N VAL A 347 -10.17 -23.23 7.66
CA VAL A 347 -9.24 -23.84 6.70
C VAL A 347 -9.07 -22.90 5.49
N ARG A 348 -8.39 -21.77 5.68
CA ARG A 348 -7.78 -21.05 4.56
C ARG A 348 -6.48 -21.76 4.22
N LYS A 349 -6.38 -22.33 3.02
CA LYS A 349 -5.12 -22.95 2.51
C LYS A 349 -3.96 -21.96 2.71
N ALA A 350 -2.92 -22.38 3.43
CA ALA A 350 -1.70 -21.61 3.62
C ALA A 350 -1.13 -21.21 2.25
N ARG A 351 -0.94 -19.90 2.04
CA ARG A 351 -0.39 -19.41 0.78
C ARG A 351 1.11 -19.71 0.74
N PRO A 352 1.64 -20.33 -0.33
CA PRO A 352 3.07 -20.48 -0.52
C PRO A 352 3.72 -19.09 -0.55
N LEU A 353 4.80 -18.93 0.21
CA LEU A 353 5.57 -17.70 0.27
C LEU A 353 6.91 -17.90 -0.45
N PRO A 354 7.16 -17.19 -1.54
CA PRO A 354 8.44 -17.17 -2.22
C PRO A 354 9.60 -16.76 -1.34
N ARG A 355 10.77 -17.33 -1.62
CA ARG A 355 12.02 -17.02 -0.92
C ARG A 355 13.11 -16.62 -1.89
N PHE A 356 13.93 -15.69 -1.44
CA PHE A 356 15.04 -15.15 -2.20
C PHE A 356 16.29 -15.04 -1.33
N ALA A 357 17.45 -15.32 -1.90
CA ALA A 357 18.75 -14.95 -1.32
C ALA A 357 19.25 -13.68 -2.02
N PHE A 358 19.83 -12.77 -1.26
CA PHE A 358 20.45 -11.56 -1.78
C PHE A 358 21.76 -11.30 -1.03
N ARG A 359 22.68 -10.56 -1.67
CA ARG A 359 23.92 -10.11 -1.05
C ARG A 359 23.65 -8.88 -0.20
N SER A 360 23.94 -8.97 1.08
CA SER A 360 23.89 -7.81 1.97
C SER A 360 25.05 -6.84 1.71
N LYS A 361 24.97 -5.63 2.30
CA LYS A 361 26.05 -4.62 2.23
C LYS A 361 27.39 -5.15 2.73
N ASP A 362 27.36 -6.07 3.70
CA ASP A 362 28.56 -6.71 4.27
C ASP A 362 29.08 -7.87 3.41
N GLY A 363 28.50 -8.07 2.21
CA GLY A 363 28.87 -9.13 1.28
C GLY A 363 28.26 -10.51 1.60
N VAL A 364 27.69 -10.70 2.79
CA VAL A 364 27.11 -12.00 3.23
C VAL A 364 25.74 -12.25 2.60
N SER A 365 25.45 -13.51 2.25
CA SER A 365 24.14 -13.94 1.75
C SER A 365 23.08 -13.92 2.85
N ALA A 366 22.02 -13.16 2.61
CA ALA A 366 20.84 -13.10 3.47
C ALA A 366 19.59 -13.53 2.69
N SER A 367 18.60 -14.08 3.41
CA SER A 367 17.32 -14.47 2.80
C SER A 367 16.16 -13.56 3.20
N ILE A 368 15.26 -13.35 2.25
CA ILE A 368 14.00 -12.61 2.40
C ILE A 368 12.83 -13.45 1.87
N VAL A 369 11.65 -13.25 2.44
CA VAL A 369 10.40 -13.91 2.06
C VAL A 369 9.47 -12.87 1.46
N ALA A 370 8.91 -13.13 0.29
CA ALA A 370 7.93 -12.25 -0.33
C ALA A 370 6.48 -12.62 0.09
N PRO A 371 5.55 -11.65 0.12
CA PRO A 371 4.13 -11.95 0.24
C PRO A 371 3.69 -12.85 -0.93
N GLY A 372 2.78 -13.79 -0.67
CA GLY A 372 2.40 -14.83 -1.62
C GLY A 372 1.93 -14.28 -2.98
N GLY A 373 2.49 -14.81 -4.07
CA GLY A 373 2.25 -14.41 -5.45
C GLY A 373 2.54 -15.54 -6.45
N ARG A 374 2.19 -15.33 -7.73
CA ARG A 374 2.45 -16.33 -8.79
C ARG A 374 3.94 -16.31 -9.15
N ILE A 375 4.67 -17.34 -8.73
CA ILE A 375 6.02 -17.63 -9.22
C ILE A 375 6.01 -18.95 -9.98
N ALA A 376 5.25 -18.98 -11.08
CA ALA A 376 5.14 -20.18 -11.89
C ALA A 376 6.34 -20.36 -12.85
N SER A 377 7.12 -19.29 -13.10
CA SER A 377 8.15 -19.25 -14.15
C SER A 377 9.58 -19.51 -13.68
N PHE A 378 9.90 -19.33 -12.39
CA PHE A 378 11.28 -19.43 -11.89
C PHE A 378 11.61 -20.82 -11.33
N LYS A 379 12.80 -21.31 -11.61
CA LYS A 379 13.39 -22.52 -11.02
C LYS A 379 14.32 -22.14 -9.88
N ILE A 380 14.45 -23.05 -8.91
CA ILE A 380 15.36 -22.86 -7.78
C ILE A 380 16.80 -22.64 -8.30
N GLY A 381 17.42 -21.55 -7.83
CA GLY A 381 18.74 -21.09 -8.24
C GLY A 381 18.73 -20.04 -9.33
N ASP A 382 17.59 -19.74 -9.96
CA ASP A 382 17.53 -18.74 -11.04
C ASP A 382 17.86 -17.33 -10.53
N PRO A 383 18.59 -16.53 -11.33
CA PRO A 383 18.86 -15.14 -11.02
C PRO A 383 17.62 -14.29 -11.29
N VAL A 384 17.28 -13.47 -10.31
CA VAL A 384 16.14 -12.56 -10.37
C VAL A 384 16.53 -11.18 -9.88
N THR A 385 15.73 -10.19 -10.24
CA THR A 385 15.76 -8.86 -9.65
C THR A 385 14.53 -8.72 -8.77
N ILE A 386 14.72 -8.27 -7.53
CA ILE A 386 13.63 -7.97 -6.62
C ILE A 386 13.63 -6.48 -6.29
N ILE A 387 12.44 -5.88 -6.22
CA ILE A 387 12.27 -4.53 -5.68
C ILE A 387 11.75 -4.66 -4.26
N VAL A 388 12.51 -4.11 -3.31
CA VAL A 388 12.21 -4.18 -1.88
C VAL A 388 11.72 -2.82 -1.41
N GLY A 389 10.48 -2.76 -0.93
CA GLY A 389 9.88 -1.57 -0.35
C GLY A 389 10.15 -1.48 1.15
N LYS A 390 10.41 -0.25 1.63
CA LYS A 390 10.64 0.09 3.04
C LYS A 390 9.70 1.20 3.48
N GLN A 391 9.27 1.14 4.74
CA GLN A 391 8.54 2.22 5.39
C GLN A 391 9.47 2.91 6.40
N VAL A 392 9.39 4.23 6.53
CA VAL A 392 10.27 5.00 7.43
C VAL A 392 10.14 4.54 8.88
N ASP A 393 8.92 4.20 9.31
CA ASP A 393 8.62 3.79 10.69
C ASP A 393 8.68 2.26 10.90
N SER A 394 9.31 1.52 9.98
CA SER A 394 9.38 0.05 10.08
C SER A 394 10.67 -0.53 9.54
N ASP A 395 11.32 -1.38 10.34
CA ASP A 395 12.41 -2.26 9.89
C ASP A 395 11.92 -3.38 8.94
N ARG A 396 10.64 -3.38 8.59
CA ARG A 396 10.06 -4.36 7.69
C ARG A 396 10.37 -4.02 6.24
N GLU A 397 11.07 -4.94 5.61
CA GLU A 397 11.26 -5.01 4.17
C GLU A 397 10.20 -5.92 3.54
N ASP A 398 9.50 -5.44 2.53
CA ASP A 398 8.56 -6.24 1.73
C ASP A 398 9.03 -6.29 0.27
N VAL A 399 9.04 -7.49 -0.31
CA VAL A 399 9.30 -7.65 -1.75
C VAL A 399 8.03 -7.23 -2.51
N VAL A 400 8.17 -6.24 -3.38
CA VAL A 400 7.08 -5.60 -4.12
C VAL A 400 6.95 -6.18 -5.52
N GLN A 401 8.08 -6.31 -6.22
CA GLN A 401 8.14 -6.85 -7.58
C GLN A 401 9.28 -7.84 -7.71
N ILE A 402 9.12 -8.77 -8.65
CA ILE A 402 10.08 -9.81 -8.98
C ILE A 402 10.13 -9.92 -10.50
N SER A 403 11.31 -9.84 -11.09
CA SER A 403 11.53 -10.03 -12.52
C SER A 403 12.72 -10.96 -12.77
N ALA A 404 12.74 -11.60 -13.95
CA ALA A 404 13.90 -12.35 -14.39
C ALA A 404 15.10 -11.41 -14.53
N ARG A 405 16.32 -11.91 -14.25
CA ARG A 405 17.56 -11.17 -14.46
C ARG A 405 18.43 -11.87 -15.51
N PRO A 406 18.27 -11.55 -16.82
CA PRO A 406 18.94 -12.26 -17.92
C PRO A 406 20.46 -12.26 -17.84
N GLU A 407 21.05 -11.21 -17.29
CA GLU A 407 22.50 -11.03 -17.11
C GLU A 407 23.07 -11.76 -15.89
N GLY A 408 22.20 -12.30 -15.02
CA GLY A 408 22.62 -13.01 -13.81
C GLY A 408 23.05 -14.44 -14.08
N SER A 409 23.77 -15.02 -13.12
CA SER A 409 24.18 -16.43 -13.16
C SER A 409 23.43 -17.25 -12.12
N LYS A 410 23.26 -18.55 -12.37
CA LYS A 410 22.59 -19.43 -11.42
C LYS A 410 23.35 -19.43 -10.08
N TRP A 411 22.64 -19.22 -8.97
CA TRP A 411 23.21 -19.15 -7.62
C TRP A 411 24.23 -18.01 -7.37
N ASP A 412 24.12 -16.89 -8.08
CA ASP A 412 25.08 -15.79 -7.99
C ASP A 412 24.92 -14.88 -6.74
N CYS A 413 23.76 -14.88 -6.10
CA CYS A 413 23.49 -14.08 -4.90
C CYS A 413 23.47 -14.89 -3.60
N ILE A 414 24.04 -16.11 -3.61
CA ILE A 414 24.08 -17.00 -2.45
C ILE A 414 25.52 -17.40 -2.10
N ASP A 415 25.78 -17.68 -0.83
CA ASP A 415 27.10 -18.15 -0.37
C ASP A 415 27.35 -19.62 -0.72
N THR A 416 28.62 -20.00 -0.78
CA THR A 416 29.06 -21.39 -0.89
C THR A 416 29.56 -21.87 0.46
N GLY A 417 29.21 -23.10 0.81
CA GLY A 417 29.73 -23.76 2.00
C GLY A 417 30.15 -25.20 1.73
N SER A 418 30.88 -25.76 2.68
CA SER A 418 31.26 -27.17 2.71
C SER A 418 30.79 -27.82 4.01
N GLY A 419 30.62 -29.13 4.00
CA GLY A 419 30.18 -29.88 5.17
C GLY A 419 30.42 -31.38 5.03
N VAL A 420 29.87 -32.13 5.97
CA VAL A 420 29.95 -33.60 5.99
C VAL A 420 28.56 -34.18 6.18
N VAL A 421 28.25 -35.26 5.45
CA VAL A 421 27.03 -36.04 5.67
C VAL A 421 27.12 -36.73 7.04
N SER A 422 26.39 -36.21 8.03
CA SER A 422 26.36 -36.75 9.40
C SER A 422 25.23 -37.75 9.62
N ARG A 423 24.24 -37.77 8.72
CA ARG A 423 23.16 -38.76 8.69
C ARG A 423 22.58 -38.86 7.29
N VAL A 424 22.47 -40.07 6.75
CA VAL A 424 21.77 -40.35 5.48
C VAL A 424 20.25 -40.38 5.72
N ALA A 425 19.47 -39.99 4.72
CA ALA A 425 18.01 -40.01 4.81
C ALA A 425 17.45 -41.45 4.92
N SER A 426 16.39 -41.62 5.71
CA SER A 426 15.54 -42.81 5.80
C SER A 426 14.07 -42.39 5.84
N GLU A 427 13.12 -43.34 5.82
CA GLU A 427 11.68 -43.03 5.88
C GLU A 427 11.30 -42.13 7.07
N GLU A 428 11.97 -42.30 8.21
CA GLU A 428 11.69 -41.54 9.45
C GLU A 428 12.64 -40.36 9.68
N LYS A 429 13.80 -40.31 9.00
CA LYS A 429 14.87 -39.35 9.32
C LYS A 429 15.35 -38.63 8.07
N ARG A 430 15.46 -37.30 8.18
CA ARG A 430 16.00 -36.44 7.12
C ARG A 430 17.53 -36.58 7.00
N LEU A 431 18.04 -36.36 5.79
CA LEU A 431 19.48 -36.16 5.53
C LEU A 431 19.97 -35.02 6.43
N LYS A 432 21.08 -35.21 7.13
CA LYS A 432 21.73 -34.15 7.92
C LYS A 432 23.13 -33.88 7.40
N ILE A 433 23.42 -32.59 7.25
CA ILE A 433 24.73 -32.07 6.91
C ILE A 433 25.28 -31.34 8.12
N PHE A 434 26.43 -31.78 8.60
CA PHE A 434 27.23 -31.07 9.58
C PHE A 434 28.08 -30.01 8.87
N ILE A 435 27.96 -28.76 9.29
CA ILE A 435 28.68 -27.62 8.71
C ILE A 435 29.78 -27.15 9.66
N SER A 436 29.44 -27.00 10.94
CA SER A 436 30.35 -26.62 12.01
C SER A 436 29.83 -27.09 13.36
N ARG A 437 30.63 -26.94 14.43
CA ARG A 437 30.26 -27.35 15.78
C ARG A 437 28.90 -26.82 16.27
N ASP A 438 28.48 -25.67 15.75
CA ASP A 438 27.24 -24.98 16.12
C ASP A 438 26.14 -25.12 15.07
N ILE A 439 26.46 -25.66 13.88
CA ILE A 439 25.54 -25.70 12.74
C ILE A 439 25.48 -27.11 12.14
N GLU A 440 24.33 -27.75 12.35
CA GLU A 440 23.94 -28.98 11.66
C GLU A 440 22.54 -28.79 11.05
N VAL A 441 22.42 -29.01 9.75
CA VAL A 441 21.19 -28.70 9.00
C VAL A 441 20.55 -29.99 8.50
N GLY A 442 19.27 -30.18 8.83
CA GLY A 442 18.44 -31.24 8.27
C GLY A 442 17.77 -30.79 6.97
N VAL A 443 17.92 -31.57 5.91
CA VAL A 443 17.44 -31.23 4.56
C VAL A 443 16.56 -32.33 3.97
N GLU A 444 15.72 -31.93 3.03
CA GLU A 444 14.94 -32.88 2.24
C GLU A 444 15.84 -33.55 1.18
N GLY A 445 15.57 -34.83 0.89
CA GLY A 445 16.39 -35.61 -0.05
C GLY A 445 16.46 -35.01 -1.45
N SER A 446 15.43 -34.27 -1.87
CA SER A 446 15.38 -33.52 -3.14
C SER A 446 16.43 -32.41 -3.27
N THR A 447 17.11 -32.04 -2.19
CA THR A 447 18.17 -31.01 -2.17
C THR A 447 19.51 -31.56 -2.69
N TRP A 448 19.66 -32.88 -2.71
CA TRP A 448 20.85 -33.57 -3.23
C TRP A 448 20.84 -33.57 -4.76
N VAL A 449 21.95 -33.13 -5.37
CA VAL A 449 22.14 -33.06 -6.83
C VAL A 449 23.32 -33.91 -7.31
N GLY A 450 23.91 -34.73 -6.42
CA GLY A 450 24.98 -35.65 -6.77
C GLY A 450 24.49 -36.84 -7.60
N PRO A 451 25.37 -37.46 -8.41
CA PRO A 451 25.00 -38.59 -9.28
C PRO A 451 24.68 -39.87 -8.49
N GLU A 452 25.31 -40.05 -7.33
CA GLU A 452 25.14 -41.19 -6.44
C GLU A 452 24.48 -40.77 -5.12
N LEU A 453 23.89 -41.72 -4.39
CA LEU A 453 23.32 -41.46 -3.07
C LEU A 453 24.40 -41.01 -2.08
N PRO A 454 24.08 -40.08 -1.16
CA PRO A 454 25.04 -39.60 -0.18
C PRO A 454 25.46 -40.72 0.79
N SER A 455 26.76 -40.81 1.06
CA SER A 455 27.33 -41.75 2.04
C SER A 455 27.72 -41.05 3.34
N LEU A 456 27.68 -41.76 4.47
CA LEU A 456 28.09 -41.21 5.77
C LEU A 456 29.57 -40.77 5.72
N GLY A 457 29.86 -39.61 6.30
CA GLY A 457 31.22 -39.07 6.32
C GLY A 457 31.71 -38.51 4.98
N GLN A 458 30.88 -38.51 3.93
CA GLN A 458 31.21 -37.89 2.65
C GLN A 458 31.28 -36.37 2.81
N GLY A 459 32.33 -35.77 2.22
CA GLY A 459 32.44 -34.32 2.09
C GLY A 459 31.45 -33.81 1.04
N VAL A 460 30.85 -32.65 1.31
CA VAL A 460 29.86 -32.05 0.43
C VAL A 460 30.12 -30.56 0.25
N SER A 461 29.76 -30.06 -0.92
CA SER A 461 29.63 -28.63 -1.19
C SER A 461 28.17 -28.27 -1.42
N PHE A 462 27.78 -27.08 -0.99
CA PHE A 462 26.41 -26.61 -1.10
C PHE A 462 26.35 -25.09 -1.21
N ARG A 463 25.17 -24.59 -1.58
CA ARG A 463 24.83 -23.17 -1.48
C ARG A 463 24.14 -22.92 -0.16
N MET A 464 24.47 -21.83 0.52
CA MET A 464 23.92 -21.51 1.83
C MET A 464 23.53 -20.05 1.97
N THR A 465 22.50 -19.81 2.78
CA THR A 465 22.09 -18.46 3.17
C THR A 465 21.53 -18.50 4.58
N GLN A 466 21.54 -17.34 5.24
CA GLN A 466 20.95 -17.20 6.57
C GLN A 466 19.66 -16.38 6.53
N ASN A 467 18.69 -16.75 7.35
CA ASN A 467 17.55 -15.90 7.65
C ASN A 467 17.96 -14.87 8.71
N ARG A 468 17.93 -13.59 8.34
CA ARG A 468 18.32 -12.50 9.25
C ARG A 468 17.47 -12.40 10.52
N LYS A 469 16.19 -12.78 10.44
CA LYS A 469 15.26 -12.67 11.58
C LYS A 469 15.43 -13.82 12.58
N THR A 470 15.71 -15.03 12.10
CA THR A 470 15.75 -16.23 12.95
C THR A 470 17.14 -16.81 13.17
N GLY A 471 18.14 -16.33 12.44
CA GLY A 471 19.49 -16.91 12.42
C GLY A 471 19.55 -18.29 11.75
N ARG A 472 18.42 -18.82 11.26
CA ARG A 472 18.34 -20.14 10.64
C ARG A 472 19.18 -20.20 9.36
N THR A 473 20.01 -21.21 9.26
CA THR A 473 20.78 -21.54 8.05
C THR A 473 19.96 -22.48 7.17
N ASP A 474 19.84 -22.14 5.89
CA ASP A 474 19.27 -23.03 4.88
C ASP A 474 20.32 -23.32 3.81
N ILE A 475 20.38 -24.58 3.37
CA ILE A 475 21.34 -25.05 2.37
C ILE A 475 20.61 -25.67 1.16
N PHE A 476 21.22 -25.53 -0.01
CA PHE A 476 20.65 -25.92 -1.30
C PHE A 476 21.73 -26.52 -2.22
N ALA A 477 21.29 -27.24 -3.26
CA ALA A 477 22.16 -27.80 -4.30
C ALA A 477 23.38 -28.56 -3.73
N ILE A 478 23.10 -29.52 -2.86
CA ILE A 478 24.14 -30.30 -2.16
C ILE A 478 24.74 -31.31 -3.15
N ALA A 479 26.05 -31.26 -3.32
CA ALA A 479 26.79 -32.15 -4.20
C ALA A 479 28.03 -32.72 -3.46
N PRO A 480 28.61 -33.83 -3.91
CA PRO A 480 29.91 -34.28 -3.46
C PRO A 480 30.96 -33.16 -3.56
N GLY A 481 31.80 -33.03 -2.54
CA GLY A 481 32.79 -31.97 -2.45
C GLY A 481 33.84 -32.23 -1.36
N PRO A 482 34.73 -31.28 -1.09
CA PRO A 482 35.70 -31.41 -0.01
C PRO A 482 35.03 -31.46 1.37
N ARG A 483 35.71 -32.09 2.32
CA ARG A 483 35.38 -31.95 3.74
C ARG A 483 35.90 -30.59 4.23
N PRO A 484 35.22 -29.94 5.18
CA PRO A 484 35.78 -28.79 5.89
C PRO A 484 37.06 -29.18 6.64
N ASP A 485 37.99 -28.23 6.78
CA ASP A 485 39.19 -28.41 7.62
C ASP A 485 38.93 -28.03 9.09
N VAL A 486 37.80 -27.36 9.37
CA VAL A 486 37.40 -26.90 10.70
C VAL A 486 36.29 -27.79 11.24
N ASP A 487 36.42 -28.17 12.52
CA ASP A 487 35.46 -29.03 13.25
C ASP A 487 35.23 -30.42 12.63
N VAL A 488 36.03 -30.81 11.63
CA VAL A 488 36.01 -32.11 10.96
C VAL A 488 37.44 -32.61 10.86
N ARG A 489 37.66 -33.89 11.15
CA ARG A 489 38.97 -34.53 11.06
C ARG A 489 38.85 -35.96 10.58
N VAL A 490 39.82 -36.41 9.80
CA VAL A 490 39.99 -37.84 9.48
C VAL A 490 41.07 -38.40 10.39
N ALA A 491 40.75 -39.47 11.12
CA ALA A 491 41.68 -40.13 12.04
C ALA A 491 41.87 -41.58 11.62
N ASN A 492 43.13 -41.98 11.44
CA ASN A 492 43.51 -43.37 11.20
C ASN A 492 44.02 -43.95 12.51
N GLY A 493 43.48 -45.07 12.97
CA GLY A 493 43.94 -45.66 14.22
C GLY A 493 43.17 -46.90 14.64
N HIS A 494 43.50 -47.37 15.84
CA HIS A 494 42.91 -48.57 16.42
C HIS A 494 41.52 -48.29 17.01
N LEU A 495 40.53 -49.12 16.68
CA LEU A 495 39.18 -49.10 17.20
C LEU A 495 39.14 -49.73 18.60
N LYS A 496 39.33 -48.89 19.63
CA LYS A 496 39.34 -49.31 21.04
C LYS A 496 37.94 -49.58 21.54
N ARG A 497 37.45 -50.82 21.37
CA ARG A 497 36.12 -51.25 21.80
C ARG A 497 36.00 -51.29 23.32
N ASN A 498 34.86 -50.85 23.83
CA ASN A 498 34.51 -50.88 25.24
C ASN A 498 33.49 -52.00 25.52
N SER A 499 33.48 -52.56 26.72
CA SER A 499 32.51 -53.58 27.15
C SER A 499 31.05 -53.13 27.07
N LYS A 500 30.80 -51.81 27.05
CA LYS A 500 29.48 -51.20 26.89
C LYS A 500 29.04 -51.00 25.42
N GLY A 501 29.80 -51.53 24.46
CA GLY A 501 29.43 -51.56 23.03
C GLY A 501 29.83 -50.34 22.20
N PHE A 502 30.26 -49.23 22.82
CA PHE A 502 30.88 -48.11 22.11
C PHE A 502 32.38 -48.31 21.94
N ALA A 503 33.04 -47.47 21.14
CA ALA A 503 34.49 -47.51 20.96
C ALA A 503 35.10 -46.10 20.89
N PHE A 504 36.42 -46.04 20.85
CA PHE A 504 37.16 -44.81 20.54
C PHE A 504 38.17 -45.06 19.43
N VAL A 505 38.31 -44.09 18.52
CA VAL A 505 39.42 -43.99 17.57
C VAL A 505 40.13 -42.68 17.90
N ASP A 506 41.40 -42.76 18.31
CA ASP A 506 42.12 -41.64 18.93
C ASP A 506 41.35 -41.08 20.15
N ASP A 507 40.93 -39.81 20.13
CA ASP A 507 40.06 -39.16 21.14
C ASP A 507 38.59 -39.07 20.69
N GLY A 508 38.25 -39.62 19.52
CA GLY A 508 36.93 -39.60 18.90
C GLY A 508 36.02 -40.71 19.41
N PHE A 509 34.86 -40.34 19.94
CA PHE A 509 33.82 -41.28 20.38
C PHE A 509 33.13 -41.94 19.18
N VAL A 510 33.03 -43.27 19.21
CA VAL A 510 32.32 -44.08 18.20
C VAL A 510 31.07 -44.69 18.84
N SER A 511 29.90 -44.40 18.28
CA SER A 511 28.63 -44.95 18.79
C SER A 511 28.51 -46.46 18.56
N PRO A 512 27.75 -47.19 19.40
CA PRO A 512 27.56 -48.63 19.25
C PRO A 512 27.11 -49.06 17.84
N ASP A 513 26.21 -48.30 17.21
CA ASP A 513 25.74 -48.59 15.84
C ASP A 513 26.88 -48.58 14.80
N LEU A 514 27.87 -47.69 14.95
CA LEU A 514 29.04 -47.63 14.05
C LEU A 514 30.08 -48.67 14.42
N VAL A 515 30.20 -49.04 15.70
CA VAL A 515 31.08 -50.16 16.11
C VAL A 515 30.58 -51.46 15.52
N ALA A 516 29.27 -51.71 15.57
CA ALA A 516 28.64 -52.91 15.03
C ALA A 516 28.79 -53.04 13.51
N SER A 517 29.02 -51.94 12.78
CA SER A 517 29.28 -52.00 11.34
C SER A 517 30.68 -52.48 10.97
N ILE A 518 31.60 -52.59 11.94
CA ILE A 518 32.97 -53.07 11.73
C ILE A 518 33.12 -54.49 12.32
N PRO A 519 33.51 -55.50 11.52
CA PRO A 519 33.76 -56.85 12.01
C PRO A 519 34.72 -56.90 13.21
N GLU A 520 34.48 -57.83 14.14
CA GLU A 520 35.28 -57.95 15.39
C GLU A 520 36.78 -58.15 15.18
N LYS A 521 37.18 -58.69 14.02
CA LYS A 521 38.58 -58.99 13.68
C LYS A 521 39.35 -57.78 13.12
N ILE A 522 38.66 -56.67 12.87
CA ILE A 522 39.26 -55.47 12.27
C ILE A 522 39.43 -54.44 13.37
N ASP A 523 40.68 -54.12 13.68
CA ASP A 523 41.03 -53.14 14.69
C ASP A 523 41.55 -51.83 14.08
N GLU A 524 42.13 -51.85 12.87
CA GLU A 524 42.53 -50.62 12.19
C GLU A 524 41.40 -50.07 11.32
N VAL A 525 41.04 -48.82 11.58
CA VAL A 525 39.97 -48.12 10.88
C VAL A 525 40.36 -46.69 10.55
N THR A 526 39.76 -46.18 9.48
CA THR A 526 39.73 -44.74 9.16
C THR A 526 38.40 -44.17 9.64
N ALA A 527 38.44 -43.24 10.58
CA ALA A 527 37.27 -42.57 11.12
C ALA A 527 37.13 -41.14 10.59
N VAL A 528 35.92 -40.77 10.16
CA VAL A 528 35.56 -39.36 9.94
C VAL A 528 34.92 -38.83 11.23
N LEU A 529 35.60 -37.91 11.89
CA LEU A 529 35.22 -37.30 13.16
C LEU A 529 34.66 -35.90 12.93
N ILE A 530 33.59 -35.55 13.65
CA ILE A 530 33.04 -34.20 13.74
C ILE A 530 33.10 -33.71 15.18
N TYR A 531 33.32 -32.41 15.38
CA TYR A 531 33.39 -31.79 16.70
C TYR A 531 32.01 -31.30 17.12
N THR A 532 31.38 -31.99 18.07
CA THR A 532 29.98 -31.74 18.45
C THR A 532 29.81 -31.64 19.96
N LYS A 533 28.78 -30.92 20.40
CA LYS A 533 28.36 -30.85 21.80
C LYS A 533 27.97 -32.24 22.30
N ARG A 534 28.53 -32.65 23.44
CA ARG A 534 28.25 -33.93 24.09
C ARG A 534 26.85 -33.90 24.70
N PRO A 535 26.06 -34.98 24.60
CA PRO A 535 24.69 -35.01 25.10
C PRO A 535 24.53 -34.76 26.60
N ASN A 536 25.57 -35.05 27.41
CA ASN A 536 25.44 -35.17 28.86
C ASN A 536 26.12 -34.06 29.68
N ASP A 537 26.99 -33.23 29.10
CA ASP A 537 27.81 -32.30 29.90
C ASP A 537 28.12 -30.96 29.25
N ASP A 538 27.38 -30.56 28.21
CA ASP A 538 27.53 -29.29 27.49
C ASP A 538 28.93 -28.99 26.89
N ARG A 539 29.91 -29.88 27.10
CA ARG A 539 31.26 -29.80 26.53
C ARG A 539 31.25 -30.32 25.11
N TYR A 540 32.18 -29.83 24.30
CA TYR A 540 32.36 -30.33 22.94
C TYR A 540 33.37 -31.48 22.92
N GLY A 541 33.19 -32.41 21.98
CA GLY A 541 34.12 -33.51 21.76
C GLY A 541 34.00 -34.09 20.35
N TRP A 542 35.02 -34.83 19.96
CA TRP A 542 35.05 -35.54 18.68
C TRP A 542 34.12 -36.76 18.71
N ARG A 543 33.31 -36.88 17.66
CA ARG A 543 32.38 -37.99 17.45
C ARG A 543 32.52 -38.51 16.03
N ALA A 544 32.65 -39.82 15.87
CA ALA A 544 32.66 -40.46 14.56
C ALA A 544 31.28 -40.42 13.91
N VAL A 545 31.26 -40.08 12.61
CA VAL A 545 30.07 -40.17 11.75
C VAL A 545 30.20 -41.28 10.70
N ALA A 546 31.42 -41.72 10.40
CA ALA A 546 31.69 -42.83 9.51
C ALA A 546 32.97 -43.56 9.93
N LEU A 547 33.00 -44.86 9.68
CA LEU A 547 34.17 -45.71 9.79
C LEU A 547 34.35 -46.46 8.47
N ASN A 548 35.58 -46.50 7.98
CA ASN A 548 35.99 -47.38 6.90
C ASN A 548 37.08 -48.32 7.42
N VAL A 549 37.07 -49.55 6.93
CA VAL A 549 38.17 -50.49 7.15
C VAL A 549 39.43 -49.88 6.54
N GLY A 550 40.51 -49.84 7.33
CA GLY A 550 41.81 -49.30 6.92
C GLY A 550 42.48 -50.11 5.81
#